data_AF-A0AA48KS10-F1
#
_entry.id   AF-A0AA48KS10-F1
#
_cell.length_a   1.000
_cell.length_b   1.000
_cell.length_c   1.000
_cell.angle_alpha   90.00
_cell.angle_beta   90.00
_cell.angle_gamma   90.00
#
_symmetry.space_group_name_H-M   'P 1'
#
loop_
_entity.id
_entity.type
_entity.pdbx_description
1 polymer ?
#
loop_
_entity_poly.entity_id
_entity_poly.type
_entity_poly.pdbx_seq_one_letter_code
_entity_poly.pdbx_strand_id
1 'polypeptide(L)'
;MNGRNNNTGLPANLRRGMEQSTGHNMADVRVQTNSAQPRQMQAQAYTQGSNLHLSSGQAQHLPHEMTHVQQQRQGRVQATNGAANLQNKGRR
;
A
#
# COMPACT_ATOMS: atom_id res chain seq x y z
N MET A 1 -22.70 3.26 -13.17
CA MET A 1 -21.85 4.45 -12.93
C MET A 1 -20.39 4.06 -13.14
N ASN A 2 -19.75 4.65 -14.16
CA ASN A 2 -18.41 4.32 -14.64
C ASN A 2 -17.33 4.33 -13.55
N GLY A 3 -16.73 3.17 -13.30
CA GLY A 3 -15.49 3.03 -12.54
C GLY A 3 -14.36 3.70 -13.30
N ARG A 4 -14.16 5.00 -13.02
CA ARG A 4 -13.07 5.80 -13.58
C ARG A 4 -11.76 5.03 -13.39
N ASN A 5 -11.13 4.71 -14.51
CA ASN A 5 -9.87 4.02 -14.64
C ASN A 5 -8.86 4.53 -13.62
N ASN A 6 -8.75 3.86 -12.48
CA ASN A 6 -7.64 4.07 -11.56
C ASN A 6 -6.44 3.40 -12.23
N ASN A 7 -5.73 4.13 -13.09
CA ASN A 7 -4.47 3.70 -13.69
C ASN A 7 -3.42 3.28 -12.65
N THR A 8 -3.68 3.62 -11.39
CA THR A 8 -2.88 3.25 -10.24
C THR A 8 -3.31 1.95 -9.58
N GLY A 9 -4.39 1.27 -9.98
CA GLY A 9 -4.90 0.08 -9.29
C GLY A 9 -5.47 0.34 -7.88
N LEU A 10 -5.46 1.59 -7.40
CA LEU A 10 -5.96 1.97 -6.09
C LEU A 10 -7.44 2.36 -6.16
N PRO A 11 -8.34 1.76 -5.34
CA PRO A 11 -9.75 2.14 -5.32
C PRO A 11 -9.93 3.62 -4.96
N ALA A 12 -10.60 4.38 -5.82
CA ALA A 12 -10.81 5.83 -5.63
C ALA A 12 -11.48 6.20 -4.29
N ASN A 13 -12.34 5.33 -3.76
CA ASN A 13 -12.97 5.55 -2.45
C ASN A 13 -11.96 5.42 -1.31
N LEU A 14 -11.09 4.42 -1.37
CA LEU A 14 -10.06 4.19 -0.36
C LEU A 14 -9.01 5.31 -0.41
N ARG A 15 -8.59 5.72 -1.62
CA ARG A 15 -7.69 6.86 -1.82
C ARG A 15 -8.24 8.13 -1.16
N ARG A 16 -9.47 8.51 -1.50
CA ARG A 16 -10.11 9.72 -0.96
C ARG A 16 -10.29 9.66 0.56
N GLY A 17 -10.68 8.51 1.10
CA GLY A 17 -10.81 8.34 2.54
C GLY A 17 -9.47 8.54 3.27
N MET A 18 -8.38 8.01 2.72
CA MET A 18 -7.03 8.21 3.29
C MET A 18 -6.54 9.65 3.13
N GLU A 19 -6.75 10.29 1.98
CA GLU A 19 -6.41 11.70 1.76
C GLU A 19 -7.13 12.61 2.75
N GLN A 20 -8.42 12.38 2.99
CA GLN A 20 -9.22 13.12 3.97
C GLN A 20 -8.75 12.87 5.41
N SER A 21 -8.43 11.62 5.75
CA SER A 21 -8.00 11.26 7.12
C SER A 21 -6.59 11.73 7.44
N THR A 22 -5.71 11.84 6.46
CA THR A 22 -4.28 12.07 6.68
C THR A 22 -3.82 13.45 6.24
N GLY A 23 -4.60 14.17 5.43
CA GLY A 23 -4.21 15.45 4.84
C GLY A 23 -3.10 15.33 3.77
N HIS A 24 -2.70 14.11 3.41
CA HIS A 24 -1.66 13.86 2.42
C HIS A 24 -2.25 13.37 1.10
N ASN A 25 -1.72 13.88 -0.02
CA ASN A 25 -2.11 13.45 -1.36
C ASN A 25 -1.64 12.00 -1.62
N MET A 26 -2.55 11.13 -2.05
CA MET A 26 -2.29 9.71 -2.35
C MET A 26 -2.52 9.40 -3.84
N ALA A 27 -2.63 10.42 -4.69
CA ALA A 27 -2.81 10.26 -6.13
C ALA A 27 -1.58 9.68 -6.84
N ASP A 28 -0.40 9.84 -6.24
CA ASP A 28 0.85 9.26 -6.74
C ASP A 28 1.06 7.81 -6.29
N VAL A 29 0.20 7.28 -5.41
CA VAL A 29 0.26 5.89 -4.95
C VAL A 29 -0.17 4.96 -6.09
N ARG A 30 0.72 4.04 -6.48
CA ARG A 30 0.51 3.03 -7.53
C ARG A 30 0.50 1.63 -6.94
N VAL A 31 -0.64 0.96 -7.06
CA VAL A 31 -0.89 -0.44 -6.74
C VAL A 31 -0.65 -1.31 -7.98
N GLN A 32 0.34 -2.17 -7.90
CA GLN A 32 0.58 -3.25 -8.84
C GLN A 32 -0.04 -4.53 -8.30
N THR A 33 -1.24 -4.86 -8.76
CA THR A 33 -1.89 -6.14 -8.46
C THR A 33 -1.28 -7.27 -9.29
N ASN A 34 -1.33 -8.50 -8.76
CA ASN A 34 -0.78 -9.69 -9.42
C ASN A 34 0.73 -9.61 -9.73
N SER A 35 1.48 -8.83 -8.94
CA SER A 35 2.94 -8.76 -9.12
C SER A 35 3.60 -10.04 -8.60
N ALA A 36 4.63 -10.50 -9.31
CA ALA A 36 5.48 -11.60 -8.86
C ALA A 36 6.53 -11.15 -7.82
N GLN A 37 6.78 -9.85 -7.68
CA GLN A 37 7.83 -9.31 -6.79
C GLN A 37 7.63 -9.66 -5.30
N PRO A 38 6.42 -9.55 -4.72
CA PRO A 38 6.23 -9.90 -3.31
C PRO A 38 6.64 -11.36 -3.03
N ARG A 39 6.36 -12.27 -3.96
CA ARG A 39 6.73 -13.70 -3.84
C ARG A 39 8.25 -13.90 -3.79
N GLN A 40 9.03 -13.06 -4.47
CA GLN A 40 10.50 -13.12 -4.41
C GLN A 40 11.04 -12.70 -3.03
N MET A 41 10.30 -11.86 -2.31
CA MET A 41 10.63 -11.41 -0.95
C MET A 41 9.91 -12.24 0.13
N GLN A 42 9.29 -13.37 -0.24
CA GLN A 42 8.44 -14.18 0.65
C GLN A 42 7.32 -13.37 1.34
N ALA A 43 6.87 -12.29 0.70
CA ALA A 43 5.83 -11.39 1.20
C ALA A 43 4.52 -11.55 0.40
N GLN A 44 3.40 -11.27 1.04
CA GLN A 44 2.08 -11.22 0.38
C GLN A 44 1.87 -9.89 -0.33
N ALA A 45 2.38 -8.82 0.27
CA ALA A 45 2.31 -7.44 -0.16
C ALA A 45 3.56 -6.69 0.33
N TYR A 46 3.96 -5.63 -0.37
CA TYR A 46 4.91 -4.67 0.18
C TYR A 46 4.72 -3.27 -0.41
N THR A 47 5.22 -2.28 0.32
CA THR A 47 5.17 -0.87 -0.07
C THR A 47 6.56 -0.28 -0.07
N GLN A 48 6.94 0.35 -1.18
CA GLN A 48 8.20 1.07 -1.34
C GLN A 48 7.89 2.50 -1.82
N GLY A 49 7.90 3.46 -0.89
CA GLY A 49 7.47 4.83 -1.17
C GLY A 49 6.00 4.86 -1.58
N SER A 50 5.74 5.33 -2.80
CA SER A 50 4.38 5.39 -3.36
C SER A 50 4.03 4.16 -4.23
N ASN A 51 4.93 3.19 -4.37
CA ASN A 51 4.64 1.96 -5.13
C ASN A 51 4.27 0.83 -4.16
N LEU A 52 3.13 0.20 -4.41
CA LEU A 52 2.55 -0.86 -3.60
C LEU A 52 2.39 -2.09 -4.47
N HIS A 53 3.03 -3.19 -4.10
CA HIS A 53 3.01 -4.43 -4.86
C HIS A 53 2.21 -5.48 -4.11
N LEU A 54 1.21 -6.06 -4.77
CA LEU A 54 0.33 -7.08 -4.22
C LEU A 54 0.43 -8.37 -5.00
N SER A 55 0.48 -9.48 -4.27
CA SER A 55 0.21 -10.79 -4.85
C SER A 55 -1.27 -10.91 -5.25
N SER A 56 -1.56 -11.83 -6.17
CA SER A 56 -2.93 -12.13 -6.58
C SER A 56 -3.80 -12.49 -5.36
N GLY A 57 -4.99 -11.91 -5.29
CA GLY A 57 -5.94 -12.09 -4.19
C GLY A 57 -5.63 -11.29 -2.91
N GLN A 58 -4.55 -10.51 -2.85
CA GLN A 58 -4.13 -9.80 -1.63
C GLN A 58 -4.61 -8.33 -1.56
N ALA A 59 -5.59 -7.93 -2.37
CA ALA A 59 -6.15 -6.57 -2.36
C ALA A 59 -6.74 -6.16 -0.99
N GLN A 60 -7.11 -7.12 -0.15
CA GLN A 60 -7.53 -6.88 1.23
C GLN A 60 -6.46 -6.21 2.10
N HIS A 61 -5.17 -6.32 1.73
CA HIS A 61 -4.06 -5.69 2.43
C HIS A 61 -3.84 -4.22 2.04
N LEU A 62 -4.59 -3.70 1.06
CA LEU A 62 -4.45 -2.31 0.60
C LEU A 62 -4.53 -1.24 1.71
N PRO A 63 -5.50 -1.29 2.65
CA PRO A 63 -5.56 -0.29 3.72
C PRO A 63 -4.34 -0.35 4.65
N HIS A 64 -3.80 -1.55 4.86
CA HIS A 64 -2.63 -1.81 5.69
C HIS A 64 -1.38 -1.18 5.07
N GLU A 65 -1.17 -1.48 3.79
CA GLU A 65 -0.07 -0.94 3.00
C GLU A 65 -0.15 0.59 2.83
N MET A 66 -1.35 1.16 2.65
CA MET A 66 -1.47 2.63 2.60
C MET A 66 -1.18 3.31 3.93
N THR A 67 -1.44 2.65 5.05
CA THR A 67 -1.02 3.16 6.36
C THR A 67 0.51 3.22 6.44
N HIS A 68 1.22 2.28 5.80
CA HIS A 68 2.68 2.33 5.70
C HIS A 68 3.18 3.49 4.85
N VAL A 69 2.52 3.81 3.73
CA VAL A 69 2.83 5.02 2.93
C VAL A 69 2.76 6.28 3.81
N GLN A 70 1.69 6.40 4.61
CA GLN A 70 1.50 7.52 5.51
C GLN A 70 2.61 7.58 6.58
N GLN A 71 2.96 6.45 7.21
CA GLN A 71 4.02 6.41 8.21
C GLN A 71 5.40 6.76 7.63
N GLN A 72 5.70 6.32 6.42
CA GLN A 72 6.94 6.68 5.70
C GLN A 72 6.99 8.19 5.42
N ARG A 73 5.88 8.78 4.98
CA ARG A 73 5.78 10.23 4.73
C ARG A 73 5.89 11.08 6.00
N GLN A 74 5.47 10.53 7.13
CA GLN A 74 5.67 11.16 8.45
C GLN A 74 7.09 10.98 8.98
N GLY A 75 7.97 10.28 8.26
CA GLY A 75 9.33 9.96 8.71
C GLY A 75 9.37 8.98 9.89
N ARG A 76 8.26 8.29 10.19
CA ARG A 76 8.15 7.36 11.32
C ARG A 76 8.69 5.96 11.00
N VAL A 77 8.63 5.56 9.73
CA VAL A 77 9.09 4.26 9.25
C VAL A 77 9.99 4.50 8.03
N GLN A 78 11.19 3.91 8.03
CA GLN A 78 12.05 3.93 6.85
C GLN A 78 11.54 2.91 5.82
N ALA A 79 11.49 3.30 4.55
CA ALA A 79 11.17 2.38 3.46
C ALA A 79 12.35 1.42 3.25
N THR A 80 12.31 0.25 3.88
CA THR A 80 13.33 -0.80 3.70
C THR A 80 12.87 -1.81 2.64
N ASN A 81 13.79 -2.18 1.75
CA ASN A 81 13.55 -2.94 0.50
C ASN A 81 13.17 -4.43 0.67
N GLY A 82 12.70 -4.85 1.85
CA GLY A 82 12.35 -6.25 2.05
C GLY A 82 11.47 -6.41 3.25
N ALA A 83 10.24 -6.90 3.04
CA ALA A 83 9.34 -7.54 4.01
C ALA A 83 9.17 -6.87 5.40
N ALA A 84 9.72 -5.67 5.64
CA ALA A 84 9.80 -5.06 6.97
C ALA A 84 8.49 -4.41 7.41
N ASN A 85 7.49 -4.44 6.53
CA ASN A 85 6.09 -4.22 6.88
C ASN A 85 5.36 -5.54 7.21
N LEU A 86 6.09 -6.61 7.56
CA LEU A 86 5.54 -7.68 8.37
C LEU A 86 5.13 -7.03 9.69
N GLN A 87 3.88 -6.57 9.77
CA GLN A 87 3.27 -6.07 10.99
C GLN A 87 3.54 -7.13 12.06
N ASN A 88 4.46 -6.84 12.98
CA ASN A 88 4.50 -7.57 14.22
C ASN A 88 3.25 -7.15 14.99
N LYS A 89 2.15 -7.85 14.70
CA LYS A 89 0.92 -7.82 15.49
C LYS A 89 0.93 -9.02 16.44
N GLY A 90 2.03 -9.26 17.14
CA GLY A 90 2.04 -9.87 18.47
C GLY A 90 2.09 -8.73 19.49
N ARG A 91 0.96 -8.27 20.01
CA ARG A 91 0.37 -8.71 21.29
C ARG A 91 1.40 -8.77 22.43
N ARG A 92 1.38 -7.70 23.24
CA ARG A 92 1.83 -7.58 24.64
C ARG A 92 3.33 -7.55 24.88
#